data_AF-A0A849NHZ9-F1
#
_entry.id   AF-A0A849NHZ9-F1
#
_cell.length_a   1.000
_cell.length_b   1.000
_cell.length_c   1.000
_cell.angle_alpha   90.00
_cell.angle_beta   90.00
_cell.angle_gamma   90.00
#
_symmetry.space_group_name_H-M   'P 1'
#
loop_
_entity.id
_entity.type
_entity.pdbx_description
1 polymer ?
#
loop_
_entity_poly.entity_id
_entity_poly.type
_entity_poly.pdbx_seq_one_letter_code
_entity_poly.pdbx_strand_id
1 'polypeptide(L)'
;MTFSEAVAGAAAFNLAGHDDWRLPTIKELYSLIIFSGIDPSGYEGTATEGLVPFINTDYFDFAYGDTDAGERIIDAQFATSSMYVDGQLLFGVNFADGRIKGYGLQMPFGPGEKTFFVFYVRGNATYGINNFSNNGDGTISDNATGLMWMQNDSQSGMNWEDALSFAENLDFAGYSDWRLPNVKELQSIVDYTCSPGTTNSAAIDPLFNSTQITNEAGEADYPSYWSGTTHAKWSIVSGGFASYVSFGRAMDYIGNWQDVHGAGAQRSDLKIGDPSEFSLEQNFPNPFNPTTQILVSIPESGNYTLKVYNILGQEVATLLNDQVSAGNYNFYFDASSLTSGIYIYSLTGNNFTQTKKMTLLK
;
A
#
# COMPACT_ATOMS: atom_id res chain seq x y z
N MET A 1 3.59 17.14 14.86
CA MET A 1 3.37 18.50 14.33
C MET A 1 2.33 18.43 13.22
N THR A 2 1.48 19.43 13.05
CA THR A 2 0.66 19.54 11.83
C THR A 2 1.58 19.75 10.62
N PHE A 3 1.06 19.59 9.39
CA PHE A 3 1.89 19.82 8.20
C PHE A 3 2.39 21.26 8.10
N SER A 4 1.54 22.25 8.41
CA SER A 4 1.90 23.66 8.41
C SER A 4 2.98 23.98 9.46
N GLU A 5 2.87 23.40 10.66
CA GLU A 5 3.89 23.47 11.70
C GLU A 5 5.21 22.80 11.27
N ALA A 6 5.15 21.66 10.59
CA ALA A 6 6.33 20.95 10.11
C ALA A 6 7.11 21.76 9.07
N VAL A 7 6.40 22.43 8.14
CA VAL A 7 7.00 23.34 7.15
C VAL A 7 7.62 24.57 7.82
N ALA A 8 6.88 25.22 8.72
CA ALA A 8 7.37 26.40 9.44
C ALA A 8 8.57 26.06 10.35
N GLY A 9 8.53 24.89 10.99
CA GLY A 9 9.59 24.40 11.86
C GLY A 9 10.90 24.20 11.10
N ALA A 10 10.86 23.71 9.86
CA ALA A 10 12.06 23.46 9.06
C ALA A 10 12.86 24.75 8.83
N ALA A 11 12.17 25.83 8.48
CA ALA A 11 12.78 27.14 8.20
C ALA A 11 13.41 27.80 9.45
N ALA A 12 12.94 27.43 10.65
CA ALA A 12 13.48 27.92 11.91
C ALA A 12 14.45 26.93 12.58
N PHE A 13 14.63 25.74 12.00
CA PHE A 13 15.40 24.66 12.63
C PHE A 13 16.89 24.93 12.51
N ASN A 14 17.60 24.88 13.65
CA ASN A 14 19.04 24.93 13.69
C ASN A 14 19.57 23.75 14.50
N LEU A 15 20.42 22.94 13.87
CA LEU A 15 21.08 21.81 14.51
C LEU A 15 22.51 21.72 13.99
N ALA A 16 23.45 21.52 14.93
CA ALA A 16 24.88 21.42 14.64
C ALA A 16 25.45 22.59 13.80
N GLY A 17 24.88 23.79 13.93
CA GLY A 17 25.33 24.98 13.21
C GLY A 17 24.81 25.10 11.77
N HIS A 18 23.87 24.25 11.37
CA HIS A 18 23.20 24.30 10.06
C HIS A 18 21.80 24.89 10.18
N ASP A 19 21.42 25.74 9.22
CA ASP A 19 20.12 26.42 9.10
C ASP A 19 19.44 26.17 7.72
N ASP A 20 20.01 25.27 6.90
CA ASP A 20 19.53 24.89 5.56
C ASP A 20 18.64 23.65 5.59
N TRP A 21 17.94 23.42 6.71
CA TRP A 21 17.07 22.26 6.90
C TRP A 21 15.73 22.44 6.17
N ARG A 22 15.22 21.33 5.63
CA ARG A 22 13.94 21.27 4.93
C ARG A 22 13.23 19.95 5.20
N LEU A 23 11.93 19.89 4.93
CA LEU A 23 11.24 18.61 4.82
C LEU A 23 11.86 17.79 3.67
N PRO A 24 12.05 16.48 3.86
CA PRO A 24 12.48 15.58 2.79
C PRO A 24 11.35 15.43 1.77
N THR A 25 11.73 15.26 0.51
CA THR A 25 10.81 14.72 -0.50
C THR A 25 10.43 13.28 -0.14
N ILE A 26 9.36 12.75 -0.74
CA ILE A 26 8.99 11.35 -0.54
C ILE A 26 10.12 10.39 -0.93
N LYS A 27 10.86 10.66 -2.01
CA LYS A 27 12.02 9.84 -2.44
C LYS A 27 13.16 9.87 -1.41
N GLU A 28 13.45 11.03 -0.82
CA GLU A 28 14.48 11.15 0.21
C GLU A 28 14.10 10.42 1.50
N LEU A 29 12.88 10.62 2.00
CA LEU A 29 12.46 9.97 3.24
C LEU A 29 12.34 8.45 3.06
N TYR A 30 11.78 8.01 1.93
CA TYR A 30 11.64 6.59 1.61
C TYR A 30 13.00 5.89 1.43
N SER A 31 14.06 6.63 1.08
CA SER A 31 15.42 6.06 1.00
C SER A 31 15.89 5.43 2.32
N LEU A 32 15.35 5.88 3.46
CA LEU A 32 15.69 5.38 4.80
C LEU A 32 15.01 4.05 5.15
N ILE A 33 14.01 3.61 4.37
CA ILE A 33 13.26 2.40 4.69
C ILE A 33 14.16 1.15 4.60
N ILE A 34 14.00 0.22 5.54
CA ILE A 34 14.65 -1.10 5.52
C ILE A 34 13.59 -2.20 5.56
N PHE A 35 13.60 -3.10 4.59
CA PHE A 35 12.60 -4.17 4.45
C PHE A 35 12.91 -5.41 5.31
N SER A 36 13.75 -5.25 6.33
CA SER A 36 13.92 -6.21 7.44
C SER A 36 12.93 -5.97 8.59
N GLY A 37 12.08 -4.94 8.49
CA GLY A 37 10.99 -4.69 9.43
C GLY A 37 9.90 -5.76 9.36
N ILE A 38 9.01 -5.74 10.36
CA ILE A 38 7.85 -6.64 10.46
C ILE A 38 6.60 -5.77 10.48
N ASP A 39 5.76 -5.88 9.43
CA ASP A 39 4.52 -5.11 9.31
C ASP A 39 3.54 -5.50 10.44
N PRO A 40 3.21 -4.61 11.39
CA PRO A 40 2.25 -4.87 12.46
C PRO A 40 0.82 -4.56 12.04
N SER A 41 0.55 -4.27 10.76
CA SER A 41 -0.81 -4.04 10.27
C SER A 41 -1.72 -5.21 10.62
N GLY A 42 -2.83 -4.90 11.29
CA GLY A 42 -3.77 -5.90 11.80
C GLY A 42 -3.46 -6.41 13.21
N TYR A 43 -2.41 -5.93 13.88
CA TYR A 43 -2.14 -6.22 15.28
C TYR A 43 -3.04 -5.36 16.17
N GLU A 44 -3.69 -5.99 17.15
CA GLU A 44 -4.68 -5.34 18.05
C GLU A 44 -4.14 -5.07 19.46
N GLY A 45 -2.93 -5.57 19.77
CA GLY A 45 -2.31 -5.30 21.06
C GLY A 45 -1.76 -3.87 21.13
N THR A 46 -1.48 -3.43 22.34
CA THR A 46 -0.81 -2.15 22.62
C THR A 46 0.69 -2.34 22.90
N ALA A 47 1.13 -3.59 23.08
CA ALA A 47 2.53 -3.93 23.32
C ALA A 47 3.36 -3.69 22.05
N THR A 48 4.40 -2.88 22.17
CA THR A 48 5.35 -2.63 21.08
C THR A 48 6.61 -3.47 21.22
N GLU A 49 6.77 -4.21 22.33
CA GLU A 49 7.90 -5.10 22.55
C GLU A 49 7.94 -6.20 21.48
N GLY A 50 9.05 -6.27 20.74
CA GLY A 50 9.27 -7.27 19.69
C GLY A 50 8.71 -6.88 18.32
N LEU A 51 8.07 -5.71 18.19
CA LEU A 51 7.83 -5.11 16.88
C LEU A 51 9.14 -4.55 16.33
N VAL A 52 9.32 -4.66 15.01
CA VAL A 52 10.54 -4.22 14.33
C VAL A 52 10.14 -3.22 13.24
N PRO A 53 10.45 -1.92 13.41
CA PRO A 53 10.10 -0.92 12.42
C PRO A 53 10.96 -1.07 11.16
N PHE A 54 10.48 -0.47 10.07
CA PHE A 54 11.16 -0.42 8.77
C PHE A 54 12.20 0.70 8.71
N ILE A 55 12.85 1.04 9.83
CA ILE A 55 13.92 2.02 9.91
C ILE A 55 15.00 1.53 10.87
N ASN A 56 16.26 1.93 10.66
CA ASN A 56 17.34 1.57 11.56
C ASN A 56 17.31 2.46 12.82
N THR A 57 16.89 1.87 13.93
CA THR A 57 16.74 2.55 15.23
C THR A 57 18.07 2.80 15.96
N ASP A 58 19.20 2.30 15.46
CA ASP A 58 20.52 2.67 15.99
C ASP A 58 20.92 4.10 15.59
N TYR A 59 20.31 4.64 14.52
CA TYR A 59 20.64 5.95 13.94
C TYR A 59 19.47 6.93 13.93
N PHE A 60 18.23 6.43 13.89
CA PHE A 60 17.03 7.26 13.78
C PHE A 60 16.06 6.96 14.90
N ASP A 61 15.63 8.01 15.60
CA ASP A 61 14.57 7.91 16.59
C ASP A 61 13.26 7.49 15.92
N PHE A 62 12.55 6.55 16.52
CA PHE A 62 11.27 6.05 16.03
C PHE A 62 10.32 5.79 17.19
N ALA A 63 9.04 6.08 16.97
CA ALA A 63 7.96 5.71 17.87
C ALA A 63 6.77 5.17 17.05
N TYR A 64 6.09 4.19 17.62
CA TYR A 64 4.77 3.76 17.15
C TYR A 64 3.70 4.78 17.59
N GLY A 65 2.49 4.66 17.04
CA GLY A 65 1.36 5.50 17.46
C GLY A 65 1.04 5.33 18.96
N ASP A 66 0.58 6.41 19.57
CA ASP A 66 0.26 6.50 21.00
C ASP A 66 -1.10 5.86 21.31
N THR A 67 -1.06 4.60 21.75
CA THR A 67 -2.28 3.86 22.09
C THR A 67 -3.01 4.40 23.32
N ASP A 68 -2.32 5.11 24.22
CA ASP A 68 -2.96 5.77 25.37
C ASP A 68 -3.77 7.00 24.92
N ALA A 69 -3.37 7.61 23.81
CA ALA A 69 -4.11 8.66 23.11
C ALA A 69 -5.18 8.13 22.14
N GLY A 70 -5.37 6.80 22.04
CA GLY A 70 -6.34 6.15 21.17
C GLY A 70 -5.87 5.97 19.72
N GLU A 71 -4.58 6.15 19.45
CA GLU A 71 -3.98 5.84 18.16
C GLU A 71 -3.73 4.33 18.02
N ARG A 72 -3.64 3.84 16.78
CA ARG A 72 -3.15 2.48 16.52
C ARG A 72 -1.63 2.50 16.51
N ILE A 73 -0.99 1.36 16.75
CA ILE A 73 0.48 1.22 16.64
C ILE A 73 1.01 1.67 15.26
N ILE A 74 0.27 1.41 14.19
CA ILE A 74 0.62 1.86 12.82
C ILE A 74 0.36 3.35 12.56
N ASP A 75 -0.17 4.10 13.52
CA ASP A 75 -0.41 5.53 13.37
C ASP A 75 0.87 6.37 13.54
N ALA A 76 1.94 5.94 12.84
CA ALA A 76 3.28 6.51 12.88
C ALA A 76 3.67 7.16 11.55
N GLN A 77 2.82 8.06 11.05
CA GLN A 77 3.03 8.70 9.75
C GLN A 77 4.10 9.79 9.81
N PHE A 78 5.11 9.72 8.92
CA PHE A 78 6.11 10.76 8.76
C PHE A 78 5.79 11.66 7.57
N ALA A 79 5.79 12.97 7.80
CA ALA A 79 5.52 13.98 6.78
C ALA A 79 6.69 14.14 5.81
N THR A 80 6.37 14.43 4.55
CA THR A 80 7.33 14.81 3.51
C THR A 80 6.98 16.19 2.96
N SER A 81 7.71 16.68 1.96
CA SER A 81 7.32 17.86 1.17
C SER A 81 6.50 17.52 -0.09
N SER A 82 6.21 16.25 -0.33
CA SER A 82 5.58 15.76 -1.56
C SER A 82 4.07 15.66 -1.38
N MET A 83 3.34 16.59 -1.99
CA MET A 83 1.88 16.51 -2.10
C MET A 83 1.50 15.63 -3.28
N TYR A 84 0.40 14.89 -3.14
CA TYR A 84 -0.27 14.29 -4.28
C TYR A 84 -0.77 15.40 -5.20
N VAL A 85 -0.73 15.14 -6.50
CA VAL A 85 -0.94 16.16 -7.54
C VAL A 85 -2.36 16.75 -7.54
N ASP A 86 -3.32 16.06 -6.90
CA ASP A 86 -4.67 16.59 -6.66
C ASP A 86 -4.72 17.72 -5.60
N GLY A 87 -3.62 17.92 -4.86
CA GLY A 87 -3.47 18.89 -3.80
C GLY A 87 -4.16 18.52 -2.47
N GLN A 88 -4.72 17.33 -2.34
CA GLN A 88 -5.53 16.92 -1.18
C GLN A 88 -4.76 16.03 -0.21
N LEU A 89 -3.87 15.18 -0.73
CA LEU A 89 -3.12 14.21 0.07
C LEU A 89 -1.65 14.62 0.20
N LEU A 90 -1.09 14.44 1.39
CA LEU A 90 0.35 14.47 1.62
C LEU A 90 0.89 13.04 1.48
N PHE A 91 1.86 12.81 0.60
CA PHE A 91 2.59 11.55 0.62
C PHE A 91 3.47 11.50 1.86
N GLY A 92 3.29 10.48 2.69
CA GLY A 92 4.15 10.22 3.83
C GLY A 92 4.73 8.81 3.78
N VAL A 93 5.80 8.60 4.56
CA VAL A 93 6.35 7.27 4.82
C VAL A 93 5.87 6.83 6.19
N ASN A 94 5.45 5.57 6.30
CA ASN A 94 5.13 4.98 7.59
C ASN A 94 6.13 3.87 7.90
N PHE A 95 7.10 4.18 8.76
CA PHE A 95 8.11 3.21 9.16
C PHE A 95 7.56 2.13 10.10
N ALA A 96 6.33 2.25 10.61
CA ALA A 96 5.70 1.15 11.33
C ALA A 96 5.29 0.01 10.39
N ASP A 97 4.64 0.32 9.26
CA ASP A 97 4.08 -0.68 8.33
C ASP A 97 4.82 -0.82 7.00
N GLY A 98 5.84 0.02 6.78
CA GLY A 98 6.75 -0.08 5.64
C GLY A 98 6.17 0.44 4.31
N ARG A 99 5.27 1.43 4.35
CA ARG A 99 4.52 1.89 3.16
C ARG A 99 4.70 3.37 2.84
N ILE A 100 4.43 3.72 1.58
CA ILE A 100 4.12 5.09 1.15
C ILE A 100 2.61 5.20 0.98
N LYS A 101 1.99 6.17 1.66
CA LYS A 101 0.55 6.42 1.54
C LYS A 101 0.28 7.91 1.40
N GLY A 102 -0.80 8.25 0.71
CA GLY A 102 -1.43 9.56 0.78
C GLY A 102 -2.21 9.71 2.09
N TYR A 103 -2.00 10.84 2.77
CA TYR A 103 -2.67 11.20 4.01
C TYR A 103 -3.39 12.53 3.86
N GLY A 104 -4.66 12.58 4.23
CA GLY A 104 -5.37 13.85 4.40
C GLY A 104 -4.72 14.71 5.49
N LEU A 105 -4.81 16.02 5.35
CA LEU A 105 -4.25 16.98 6.32
C LEU A 105 -5.18 17.24 7.53
N GLN A 106 -6.36 16.63 7.55
CA GLN A 106 -7.34 16.73 8.64
C GLN A 106 -7.55 15.37 9.30
N MET A 107 -7.94 15.38 10.57
CA MET A 107 -8.29 14.16 11.30
C MET A 107 -9.53 13.50 10.66
N PRO A 108 -9.48 12.19 10.32
CA PRO A 108 -10.57 11.53 9.57
C PRO A 108 -11.89 11.45 10.34
N PHE A 109 -11.87 11.47 11.68
CA PHE A 109 -13.07 11.32 12.53
C PHE A 109 -13.21 12.40 13.61
N GLY A 110 -12.67 13.60 13.40
CA GLY A 110 -12.75 14.66 14.39
C GLY A 110 -12.31 16.03 13.89
N PRO A 111 -12.55 17.09 14.68
CA PRO A 111 -12.04 18.41 14.36
C PRO A 111 -10.52 18.46 14.57
N GLY A 112 -9.81 19.12 13.66
CA GLY A 112 -8.39 19.42 13.82
C GLY A 112 -7.53 18.96 12.66
N GLU A 113 -6.35 19.56 12.56
CA GLU A 113 -5.32 19.15 11.61
C GLU A 113 -4.69 17.83 12.05
N LYS A 114 -4.40 16.96 11.07
CA LYS A 114 -3.67 15.74 11.32
C LYS A 114 -2.22 16.07 11.69
N THR A 115 -1.70 15.38 12.70
CA THR A 115 -0.31 15.48 13.10
C THR A 115 0.52 14.35 12.52
N PHE A 116 1.80 14.65 12.30
CA PHE A 116 2.80 13.75 11.73
C PHE A 116 4.08 13.78 12.57
N PHE A 117 4.83 12.68 12.51
CA PHE A 117 6.25 12.65 12.82
C PHE A 117 7.04 13.37 11.73
N VAL A 118 8.19 13.94 12.08
CA VAL A 118 8.95 14.82 11.19
C VAL A 118 10.43 14.51 11.30
N PHE A 119 11.06 14.27 10.16
CA PHE A 119 12.50 14.43 9.98
C PHE A 119 12.77 15.61 9.07
N TYR A 120 13.85 16.34 9.34
CA TYR A 120 14.40 17.31 8.41
C TYR A 120 15.65 16.77 7.74
N VAL A 121 15.86 17.15 6.49
CA VAL A 121 17.01 16.79 5.68
C VAL A 121 17.69 18.04 5.16
N ARG A 122 18.98 17.93 4.83
CA ARG A 122 19.78 19.00 4.21
C ARG A 122 20.69 18.42 3.14
N GLY A 123 21.14 19.27 2.20
CA GLY A 123 21.97 18.86 1.06
C GLY A 123 21.19 18.22 -0.10
N ASN A 124 21.92 17.82 -1.14
CA ASN A 124 21.48 17.12 -2.37
C ASN A 124 19.99 17.29 -2.75
N ALA A 125 19.58 18.52 -3.09
CA ALA A 125 18.20 18.81 -3.50
C ALA A 125 17.78 18.13 -4.82
N THR A 126 18.73 17.52 -5.53
CA THR A 126 18.50 16.77 -6.77
C THR A 126 18.29 15.27 -6.55
N TYR A 127 18.34 14.79 -5.30
CA TYR A 127 18.09 13.38 -4.99
C TYR A 127 16.68 12.96 -5.48
N GLY A 128 16.62 11.87 -6.25
CA GLY A 128 15.36 11.32 -6.74
C GLY A 128 14.76 12.06 -7.96
N ILE A 129 15.43 13.06 -8.52
CA ILE A 129 15.04 13.63 -9.81
C ILE A 129 15.31 12.59 -10.91
N ASN A 130 14.29 12.28 -11.69
CA ASN A 130 14.39 11.36 -12.82
C ASN A 130 15.23 11.94 -13.95
N ASN A 131 16.04 11.10 -14.60
CA ASN A 131 16.86 11.48 -15.75
C ASN A 131 16.95 10.31 -16.74
N PHE A 132 16.00 10.24 -17.65
CA PHE A 132 15.85 9.13 -18.58
C PHE A 132 16.35 9.44 -19.99
N SER A 133 16.80 8.41 -20.71
CA SER A 133 17.15 8.50 -22.13
C SER A 133 16.68 7.23 -22.84
N ASN A 134 15.96 7.39 -23.94
CA ASN A 134 15.51 6.26 -24.76
C ASN A 134 16.66 5.79 -25.66
N ASN A 135 16.96 4.49 -25.62
CA ASN A 135 18.05 3.88 -26.38
C ASN A 135 17.65 3.49 -27.82
N GLY A 136 16.36 3.53 -28.15
CA GLY A 136 15.83 3.24 -29.48
C GLY A 136 15.69 1.74 -29.79
N ASP A 137 15.89 0.88 -28.80
CA ASP A 137 15.80 -0.59 -28.89
C ASP A 137 14.74 -1.20 -27.96
N GLY A 138 13.89 -0.34 -27.38
CA GLY A 138 12.90 -0.73 -26.37
C GLY A 138 13.43 -0.73 -24.94
N THR A 139 14.64 -0.20 -24.71
CA THR A 139 15.18 0.06 -23.36
C THR A 139 15.30 1.57 -23.07
N ILE A 140 15.28 1.91 -21.79
CA ILE A 140 15.47 3.26 -21.25
C ILE A 140 16.65 3.24 -20.28
N SER A 141 17.62 4.13 -20.49
CA SER A 141 18.68 4.38 -19.52
C SER A 141 18.23 5.38 -18.47
N ASP A 142 18.36 5.01 -17.20
CA ASP A 142 18.19 5.90 -16.05
C ASP A 142 19.55 6.42 -15.60
N ASN A 143 19.89 7.64 -16.03
CA ASN A 143 21.16 8.29 -15.72
C ASN A 143 21.25 8.75 -14.26
N ALA A 144 20.13 8.77 -13.51
CA ALA A 144 20.12 9.14 -12.10
C ALA A 144 20.54 7.96 -11.20
N THR A 145 20.12 6.74 -11.55
CA THR A 145 20.41 5.52 -10.77
C THR A 145 21.48 4.63 -11.38
N GLY A 146 21.77 4.81 -12.69
CA GLY A 146 22.63 3.91 -13.47
C GLY A 146 21.93 2.63 -13.92
N LEU A 147 20.63 2.51 -13.72
CA LEU A 147 19.82 1.36 -14.14
C LEU A 147 19.41 1.45 -15.61
N MET A 148 19.02 0.31 -16.16
CA MET A 148 18.35 0.20 -17.44
C MET A 148 16.98 -0.43 -17.24
N TRP A 149 15.97 0.11 -17.90
CA TRP A 149 14.59 -0.32 -17.80
C TRP A 149 14.06 -0.78 -19.16
N MET A 150 13.11 -1.71 -19.15
CA MET A 150 12.28 -1.93 -20.32
C MET A 150 11.38 -0.72 -20.55
N GLN A 151 11.18 -0.36 -21.81
CA GLN A 151 10.26 0.71 -22.17
C GLN A 151 8.79 0.29 -22.01
N ASN A 152 8.46 -0.96 -22.31
CA ASN A 152 7.11 -1.52 -22.15
C ASN A 152 7.00 -2.30 -20.84
N ASP A 153 5.83 -2.26 -20.21
CA ASP A 153 5.49 -3.19 -19.15
C ASP A 153 5.14 -4.60 -19.68
N SER A 154 4.70 -5.49 -18.79
CA SER A 154 4.33 -6.87 -19.11
C SER A 154 3.07 -7.00 -19.98
N GLN A 155 2.31 -5.92 -20.19
CA GLN A 155 1.03 -5.86 -20.92
C GLN A 155 -0.12 -6.71 -20.35
N SER A 156 0.17 -7.63 -19.42
CA SER A 156 -0.80 -8.43 -18.68
C SER A 156 -0.45 -8.43 -17.19
N GLY A 157 -1.49 -8.47 -16.35
CA GLY A 157 -1.33 -8.66 -14.91
C GLY A 157 -0.75 -10.05 -14.58
N MET A 158 0.06 -10.10 -13.52
CA MET A 158 0.73 -11.31 -13.04
C MET A 158 0.66 -11.33 -11.51
N ASN A 159 0.59 -12.52 -10.91
CA ASN A 159 0.92 -12.66 -9.48
C ASN A 159 2.43 -12.45 -9.28
N TRP A 160 2.88 -12.44 -8.03
CA TRP A 160 4.27 -12.10 -7.74
C TRP A 160 5.26 -13.16 -8.25
N GLU A 161 4.95 -14.46 -8.10
CA GLU A 161 5.82 -15.53 -8.60
C GLU A 161 5.94 -15.53 -10.13
N ASP A 162 4.84 -15.28 -10.85
CA ASP A 162 4.83 -15.18 -12.30
C ASP A 162 5.61 -13.95 -12.77
N ALA A 163 5.50 -12.81 -12.08
CA ALA A 163 6.29 -11.62 -12.38
C ALA A 163 7.79 -11.84 -12.16
N LEU A 164 8.16 -12.56 -11.09
CA LEU A 164 9.55 -12.94 -10.83
C LEU A 164 10.08 -13.86 -11.93
N SER A 165 9.34 -14.93 -12.23
CA SER A 165 9.68 -15.90 -13.27
C SER A 165 9.78 -15.25 -14.65
N PHE A 166 8.86 -14.35 -14.98
CA PHE A 166 8.90 -13.58 -16.23
C PHE A 166 10.20 -12.79 -16.36
N ALA A 167 10.58 -12.04 -15.32
CA ALA A 167 11.78 -11.21 -15.36
C ALA A 167 13.07 -12.05 -15.46
N GLU A 168 13.18 -13.13 -14.67
CA GLU A 168 14.39 -13.99 -14.61
C GLU A 168 14.62 -14.81 -15.90
N ASN A 169 13.58 -15.06 -16.69
CA ASN A 169 13.67 -15.81 -17.94
C ASN A 169 13.63 -14.93 -19.20
N LEU A 170 13.68 -13.61 -19.04
CA LEU A 170 13.56 -12.69 -20.16
C LEU A 170 14.90 -12.52 -20.90
N ASP A 171 14.90 -12.84 -22.19
CA ASP A 171 15.94 -12.43 -23.14
C ASP A 171 15.41 -11.27 -23.99
N PHE A 172 15.85 -10.05 -23.71
CA PHE A 172 15.34 -8.84 -24.38
C PHE A 172 16.45 -7.82 -24.63
N ALA A 173 16.40 -7.17 -25.80
CA ALA A 173 17.37 -6.18 -26.28
C ALA A 173 18.86 -6.65 -26.23
N GLY A 174 19.09 -7.97 -26.30
CA GLY A 174 20.43 -8.56 -26.21
C GLY A 174 20.95 -8.80 -24.79
N TYR A 175 20.09 -8.62 -23.78
CA TYR A 175 20.38 -8.87 -22.36
C TYR A 175 19.53 -10.02 -21.83
N SER A 176 20.11 -10.82 -20.94
CA SER A 176 19.52 -12.01 -20.31
C SER A 176 19.59 -11.96 -18.78
N ASP A 177 19.93 -10.80 -18.23
CA ASP A 177 20.13 -10.54 -16.79
C ASP A 177 19.05 -9.62 -16.22
N TRP A 178 17.88 -9.61 -16.87
CA TRP A 178 16.69 -8.93 -16.37
C TRP A 178 16.24 -9.52 -15.03
N ARG A 179 15.69 -8.67 -14.18
CA ARG A 179 15.17 -9.04 -12.86
C ARG A 179 14.05 -8.10 -12.46
N LEU A 180 13.22 -8.53 -11.51
CA LEU A 180 12.35 -7.58 -10.84
C LEU A 180 13.20 -6.51 -10.13
N PRO A 181 12.83 -5.22 -10.27
CA PRO A 181 13.48 -4.17 -9.51
C PRO A 181 13.22 -4.38 -8.01
N ASN A 182 14.14 -3.97 -7.15
CA ASN A 182 13.77 -3.79 -5.75
C ASN A 182 12.82 -2.59 -5.63
N VAL A 183 12.08 -2.48 -4.54
CA VAL A 183 11.00 -1.47 -4.42
C VAL A 183 11.54 -0.04 -4.42
N LYS A 184 12.78 0.21 -4.01
CA LYS A 184 13.40 1.54 -4.10
C LYS A 184 13.76 1.89 -5.53
N GLU A 185 14.23 0.91 -6.32
CA GLU A 185 14.46 1.09 -7.76
C GLU A 185 13.13 1.36 -8.47
N LEU A 186 12.08 0.59 -8.17
CA LEU A 186 10.76 0.81 -8.75
C LEU A 186 10.15 2.16 -8.32
N GLN A 187 10.33 2.57 -7.07
CA GLN A 187 9.89 3.88 -6.59
C GLN A 187 10.70 5.02 -7.22
N SER A 188 11.96 4.75 -7.60
CA SER A 188 12.82 5.77 -8.19
C SER A 188 12.26 6.29 -9.51
N ILE A 189 11.53 5.48 -10.28
CA ILE A 189 10.95 5.88 -11.59
C ILE A 189 9.58 6.56 -11.48
N VAL A 190 9.00 6.66 -10.29
CA VAL A 190 7.72 7.36 -10.08
C VAL A 190 7.87 8.86 -10.35
N ASP A 191 6.97 9.39 -11.16
CA ASP A 191 6.74 10.83 -11.32
C ASP A 191 5.53 11.26 -10.50
N TYR A 192 5.80 11.82 -9.32
CA TYR A 192 4.78 12.32 -8.39
C TYR A 192 4.05 13.58 -8.87
N THR A 193 4.40 14.12 -10.04
CA THR A 193 3.69 15.24 -10.69
C THR A 193 2.60 14.77 -11.67
N CYS A 194 2.46 13.46 -11.85
CA CYS A 194 1.51 12.85 -12.77
C CYS A 194 0.51 11.96 -12.02
N SER A 195 -0.73 11.90 -12.51
CA SER A 195 -1.74 10.94 -12.04
C SER A 195 -2.85 10.75 -13.07
N PRO A 196 -3.60 9.65 -12.99
CA PRO A 196 -4.74 9.43 -13.89
C PRO A 196 -5.81 10.52 -13.74
N GLY A 197 -6.04 11.01 -12.52
CA GLY A 197 -7.05 12.02 -12.22
C GLY A 197 -6.68 13.44 -12.60
N THR A 198 -5.38 13.76 -12.74
CA THR A 198 -4.92 15.14 -12.96
C THR A 198 -4.24 15.36 -14.30
N THR A 199 -3.44 14.40 -14.76
CA THR A 199 -2.69 14.50 -16.04
C THR A 199 -3.19 13.52 -17.10
N ASN A 200 -4.19 12.67 -16.80
CA ASN A 200 -4.65 11.58 -17.66
C ASN A 200 -3.53 10.60 -18.07
N SER A 201 -2.52 10.45 -17.22
CA SER A 201 -1.35 9.59 -17.44
C SER A 201 -1.04 8.76 -16.20
N ALA A 202 -0.26 7.69 -16.37
CA ALA A 202 0.38 7.04 -15.24
C ALA A 202 1.35 8.01 -14.52
N ALA A 203 1.65 7.73 -13.26
CA ALA A 203 2.65 8.43 -12.46
C ALA A 203 4.10 8.02 -12.83
N ILE A 204 4.44 8.12 -14.12
CA ILE A 204 5.76 7.79 -14.69
C ILE A 204 6.04 8.68 -15.90
N ASP A 205 7.32 8.86 -16.21
CA ASP A 205 7.75 9.62 -17.38
C ASP A 205 7.14 9.05 -18.68
N PRO A 206 6.65 9.91 -19.61
CA PRO A 206 6.04 9.48 -20.88
C PRO A 206 6.94 8.67 -21.82
N LEU A 207 8.24 8.57 -21.55
CA LEU A 207 9.12 7.63 -22.24
C LEU A 207 8.73 6.17 -21.99
N PHE A 208 8.11 5.86 -20.84
CA PHE A 208 7.64 4.52 -20.50
C PHE A 208 6.21 4.28 -21.01
N ASN A 209 5.97 3.07 -21.50
CA ASN A 209 4.66 2.62 -21.94
C ASN A 209 4.00 1.78 -20.84
N SER A 210 3.15 2.44 -20.05
CA SER A 210 2.29 1.78 -19.06
C SER A 210 0.96 1.39 -19.71
N THR A 211 0.61 0.10 -19.60
CA THR A 211 -0.62 -0.43 -20.17
C THR A 211 -1.83 0.13 -19.44
N GLN A 212 -2.78 0.73 -20.17
CA GLN A 212 -4.04 1.20 -19.58
C GLN A 212 -4.92 0.01 -19.17
N ILE A 213 -5.49 0.07 -17.98
CA ILE A 213 -6.42 -0.91 -17.42
C ILE A 213 -7.76 -0.25 -17.09
N THR A 214 -8.74 -1.08 -16.74
CA THR A 214 -9.99 -0.63 -16.10
C THR A 214 -9.87 -0.91 -14.60
N ASN A 215 -10.00 0.12 -13.76
CA ASN A 215 -9.95 -0.05 -12.31
C ASN A 215 -11.26 -0.63 -11.74
N GLU A 216 -11.29 -0.84 -10.43
CA GLU A 216 -12.40 -1.43 -9.68
C GLU A 216 -13.68 -0.57 -9.73
N ALA A 217 -13.56 0.73 -10.05
CA ALA A 217 -14.68 1.64 -10.27
C ALA A 217 -15.20 1.63 -11.71
N GLY A 218 -14.59 0.85 -12.62
CA GLY A 218 -14.94 0.82 -14.03
C GLY A 218 -14.33 1.96 -14.87
N GLU A 219 -13.32 2.65 -14.34
CA GLU A 219 -12.68 3.81 -14.98
C GLU A 219 -11.34 3.44 -15.63
N ALA A 220 -10.93 4.21 -16.63
CA ALA A 220 -9.60 4.09 -17.20
C ALA A 220 -8.52 4.46 -16.18
N ASP A 221 -7.52 3.59 -16.04
CA ASP A 221 -6.47 3.69 -15.02
C ASP A 221 -5.18 3.00 -15.47
N TYR A 222 -4.20 2.92 -14.58
CA TYR A 222 -2.90 2.27 -14.82
C TYR A 222 -2.56 1.31 -13.68
N PRO A 223 -1.78 0.25 -13.94
CA PRO A 223 -1.57 -0.83 -12.98
C PRO A 223 -0.63 -0.42 -11.83
N SER A 224 -0.56 -1.33 -10.86
CA SER A 224 0.55 -1.40 -9.91
C SER A 224 1.58 -2.41 -10.40
N TYR A 225 2.87 -2.15 -10.17
CA TYR A 225 3.95 -3.05 -10.58
C TYR A 225 4.62 -3.69 -9.37
N TRP A 226 4.89 -4.99 -9.46
CA TRP A 226 5.60 -5.74 -8.44
C TRP A 226 7.08 -5.37 -8.37
N SER A 227 7.63 -5.48 -7.17
CA SER A 227 9.08 -5.46 -6.94
C SER A 227 9.56 -6.81 -6.43
N GLY A 228 10.87 -7.08 -6.54
CA GLY A 228 11.51 -8.22 -5.89
C GLY A 228 11.70 -8.03 -4.38
N THR A 229 11.22 -6.93 -3.78
CA THR A 229 11.34 -6.65 -2.35
C THR A 229 10.20 -7.26 -1.56
N THR A 230 10.54 -7.89 -0.45
CA THR A 230 9.61 -8.72 0.32
C THR A 230 9.87 -8.54 1.80
N HIS A 231 8.84 -8.63 2.63
CA HIS A 231 8.97 -8.46 4.07
C HIS A 231 8.05 -9.40 4.86
N ALA A 232 8.30 -9.45 6.17
CA ALA A 232 7.47 -10.18 7.10
C ALA A 232 6.27 -9.33 7.56
N LYS A 233 5.22 -10.01 8.01
CA LYS A 233 4.08 -9.43 8.73
C LYS A 233 3.96 -10.12 10.08
N TRP A 234 3.52 -9.42 11.11
CA TRP A 234 3.45 -9.96 12.48
C TRP A 234 2.65 -11.27 12.57
N SER A 235 1.59 -11.41 11.75
CA SER A 235 0.70 -12.57 11.74
C SER A 235 1.22 -13.75 10.90
N ILE A 236 2.22 -13.51 10.04
CA ILE A 236 2.77 -14.50 9.11
C ILE A 236 4.30 -14.35 9.14
N VAL A 237 4.96 -15.21 9.92
CA VAL A 237 6.42 -15.15 10.09
C VAL A 237 7.11 -15.91 8.96
N SER A 238 7.30 -15.21 7.85
CA SER A 238 8.28 -15.45 6.77
C SER A 238 8.11 -14.29 5.78
N GLY A 239 9.06 -14.03 4.87
CA GLY A 239 8.94 -12.96 3.87
C GLY A 239 7.83 -13.20 2.84
N GLY A 240 6.58 -13.37 3.29
CA GLY A 240 5.42 -13.78 2.50
C GLY A 240 4.67 -12.61 1.88
N PHE A 241 5.08 -11.37 2.15
CA PHE A 241 4.53 -10.18 1.50
C PHE A 241 5.54 -9.62 0.50
N ALA A 242 5.08 -9.29 -0.70
CA ALA A 242 5.84 -8.59 -1.72
C ALA A 242 5.36 -7.15 -1.83
N SER A 243 6.31 -6.23 -2.02
CA SER A 243 6.00 -4.81 -2.21
C SER A 243 5.73 -4.48 -3.67
N TYR A 244 4.81 -3.56 -3.92
CA TYR A 244 4.50 -2.99 -5.23
C TYR A 244 4.29 -1.48 -5.15
N VAL A 245 4.41 -0.81 -6.28
CA VAL A 245 4.16 0.63 -6.43
C VAL A 245 3.01 0.84 -7.42
N SER A 246 2.05 1.69 -7.05
CA SER A 246 0.89 2.03 -7.89
C SER A 246 1.24 3.17 -8.83
N PHE A 247 1.12 2.95 -10.13
CA PHE A 247 1.33 3.99 -11.14
C PHE A 247 0.01 4.60 -11.63
N GLY A 248 -1.11 3.90 -11.41
CA GLY A 248 -2.45 4.45 -11.43
C GLY A 248 -2.96 4.81 -10.03
N ARG A 249 -4.27 5.00 -9.91
CA ARG A 249 -4.93 5.31 -8.61
C ARG A 249 -4.75 4.18 -7.61
N ALA A 250 -4.55 4.51 -6.35
CA ALA A 250 -4.44 3.53 -5.27
C ALA A 250 -5.81 3.37 -4.61
N MET A 251 -6.63 2.51 -5.22
CA MET A 251 -8.04 2.36 -4.87
C MET A 251 -8.24 1.59 -3.56
N ASP A 252 -9.18 2.02 -2.73
CA ASP A 252 -9.79 1.21 -1.66
C ASP A 252 -11.31 1.40 -1.67
N TYR A 253 -12.04 0.41 -1.15
CA TYR A 253 -13.49 0.48 -1.00
C TYR A 253 -13.88 1.06 0.37
N ILE A 254 -14.48 2.26 0.37
CA ILE A 254 -15.01 2.94 1.56
C ILE A 254 -16.44 3.37 1.27
N GLY A 255 -17.37 2.40 1.19
CA GLY A 255 -18.76 2.60 0.73
C GLY A 255 -18.89 2.80 -0.78
N ASN A 256 -17.85 3.31 -1.42
CA ASN A 256 -17.60 3.33 -2.86
C ASN A 256 -16.08 3.22 -3.11
N TRP A 257 -15.70 2.87 -4.34
CA TRP A 257 -14.30 2.88 -4.77
C TRP A 257 -13.76 4.31 -4.82
N GLN A 258 -12.64 4.55 -4.14
CA GLN A 258 -11.99 5.84 -4.06
C GLN A 258 -10.47 5.69 -4.15
N ASP A 259 -9.79 6.64 -4.78
CA ASP A 259 -8.33 6.77 -4.71
C ASP A 259 -7.96 7.34 -3.34
N VAL A 260 -7.55 6.47 -2.42
CA VAL A 260 -7.33 6.87 -1.01
C VAL A 260 -5.87 7.19 -0.70
N HIS A 261 -4.95 6.76 -1.57
CA HIS A 261 -3.51 6.90 -1.32
C HIS A 261 -2.75 7.58 -2.46
N GLY A 262 -3.34 7.72 -3.65
CA GLY A 262 -2.75 8.40 -4.78
C GLY A 262 -1.79 7.55 -5.63
N ALA A 263 -1.67 7.92 -6.90
CA ALA A 263 -0.65 7.37 -7.79
C ALA A 263 0.76 7.72 -7.30
N GLY A 264 1.62 6.71 -7.16
CA GLY A 264 2.93 6.78 -6.50
C GLY A 264 2.94 6.20 -5.08
N ALA A 265 1.80 5.72 -4.57
CA ALA A 265 1.74 4.95 -3.34
C ALA A 265 2.51 3.62 -3.46
N GLN A 266 3.05 3.15 -2.34
CA GLN A 266 3.73 1.87 -2.23
C GLN A 266 3.08 1.04 -1.15
N ARG A 267 2.65 -0.16 -1.52
CA ARG A 267 1.95 -1.12 -0.66
C ARG A 267 2.58 -2.50 -0.80
N SER A 268 1.96 -3.48 -0.16
CA SER A 268 2.41 -4.86 -0.18
C SER A 268 1.21 -5.80 -0.07
N ASP A 269 1.28 -6.91 -0.78
CA ASP A 269 0.31 -7.99 -0.71
C ASP A 269 1.04 -9.33 -0.59
N LEU A 270 0.31 -10.41 -0.29
CA LEU A 270 0.91 -11.73 -0.20
C LEU A 270 1.56 -12.12 -1.53
N LYS A 271 2.72 -12.78 -1.46
CA LYS A 271 3.38 -13.40 -2.62
C LYS A 271 2.46 -14.43 -3.26
N ILE A 272 1.97 -15.31 -2.38
CA ILE A 272 1.01 -16.35 -2.68
C ILE A 272 -0.41 -15.81 -2.64
N GLY A 273 -1.28 -16.41 -3.42
CA GLY A 273 -2.58 -15.84 -3.70
C GLY A 273 -2.58 -15.53 -5.18
N ASP A 274 -2.81 -16.58 -5.95
CA ASP A 274 -3.19 -16.38 -7.33
C ASP A 274 -4.54 -15.66 -7.28
N PRO A 275 -4.71 -14.49 -7.92
CA PRO A 275 -6.04 -13.97 -8.16
C PRO A 275 -6.94 -15.02 -8.80
N SER A 276 -6.39 -16.00 -9.54
CA SER A 276 -7.05 -17.17 -10.11
C SER A 276 -7.42 -18.29 -9.10
N GLU A 277 -7.04 -18.14 -7.82
CA GLU A 277 -7.48 -18.99 -6.72
C GLU A 277 -8.43 -18.27 -5.76
N PHE A 278 -9.41 -19.03 -5.25
CA PHE A 278 -10.35 -18.52 -4.26
C PHE A 278 -9.67 -18.33 -2.90
N SER A 279 -9.80 -17.14 -2.32
CA SER A 279 -9.40 -16.88 -0.92
C SER A 279 -10.54 -16.20 -0.13
N LEU A 280 -10.80 -16.70 1.06
CA LEU A 280 -11.56 -16.03 2.11
C LEU A 280 -10.60 -15.84 3.27
N GLU A 281 -10.29 -14.60 3.63
CA GLU A 281 -9.35 -14.28 4.71
C GLU A 281 -10.02 -14.24 6.07
N GLN A 282 -9.19 -14.30 7.13
CA GLN A 282 -9.68 -14.09 8.48
C GLN A 282 -10.17 -12.64 8.64
N ASN A 283 -11.40 -12.44 9.12
CA ASN A 283 -11.95 -11.13 9.43
C ASN A 283 -11.05 -10.35 10.41
N PHE A 284 -10.99 -9.02 10.28
CA PHE A 284 -10.20 -8.13 11.14
C PHE A 284 -11.01 -6.87 11.53
N PRO A 285 -11.04 -6.43 12.80
CA PRO A 285 -10.53 -7.13 13.97
C PRO A 285 -11.19 -8.50 14.21
N ASN A 286 -10.55 -9.39 14.99
CA ASN A 286 -11.15 -10.63 15.50
C ASN A 286 -10.43 -11.10 16.79
N PRO A 287 -11.04 -10.94 17.98
CA PRO A 287 -12.43 -10.54 18.19
C PRO A 287 -12.75 -9.09 17.80
N PHE A 288 -13.98 -8.81 17.37
CA PHE A 288 -14.38 -7.48 16.90
C PHE A 288 -15.48 -6.85 17.77
N ASN A 289 -15.58 -5.51 17.76
CA ASN A 289 -16.63 -4.75 18.44
C ASN A 289 -16.89 -3.37 17.79
N PRO A 290 -18.11 -3.06 17.32
CA PRO A 290 -19.09 -4.00 16.77
C PRO A 290 -18.80 -4.30 15.29
N THR A 291 -17.81 -3.67 14.68
CA THR A 291 -17.50 -3.74 13.25
C THR A 291 -16.23 -4.54 12.95
N THR A 292 -16.23 -5.23 11.81
CA THR A 292 -15.07 -5.95 11.27
C THR A 292 -15.06 -5.87 9.75
N GLN A 293 -13.94 -6.20 9.13
CA GLN A 293 -13.77 -6.29 7.69
C GLN A 293 -13.35 -7.70 7.28
N ILE A 294 -13.81 -8.17 6.13
CA ILE A 294 -13.57 -9.52 5.60
C ILE A 294 -12.99 -9.39 4.19
N LEU A 295 -11.76 -9.85 4.01
CA LEU A 295 -11.08 -9.81 2.72
C LEU A 295 -11.35 -11.10 1.93
N VAL A 296 -11.59 -10.95 0.63
CA VAL A 296 -11.94 -12.04 -0.29
C VAL A 296 -11.22 -11.87 -1.63
N SER A 297 -10.62 -12.93 -2.16
CA SER A 297 -10.14 -13.00 -3.55
C SER A 297 -11.06 -13.89 -4.39
N ILE A 298 -11.56 -13.34 -5.50
CA ILE A 298 -12.43 -14.00 -6.46
C ILE A 298 -11.70 -14.15 -7.80
N PRO A 299 -11.53 -15.38 -8.32
CA PRO A 299 -10.75 -15.64 -9.52
C PRO A 299 -11.46 -15.55 -10.84
N GLU A 300 -12.77 -15.75 -10.83
CA GLU A 300 -13.57 -15.76 -12.05
C GLU A 300 -14.85 -14.99 -11.81
N SER A 301 -15.29 -14.26 -12.81
CA SER A 301 -16.58 -13.58 -12.75
C SER A 301 -17.70 -14.61 -12.53
N GLY A 302 -18.62 -14.33 -11.62
CA GLY A 302 -19.67 -15.29 -11.29
C GLY A 302 -20.60 -14.81 -10.19
N ASN A 303 -21.56 -15.66 -9.84
CA ASN A 303 -22.48 -15.38 -8.75
C ASN A 303 -21.85 -15.84 -7.43
N TYR A 304 -21.63 -14.91 -6.52
CA TYR A 304 -21.04 -15.21 -5.22
C TYR A 304 -21.94 -14.78 -4.09
N THR A 305 -21.88 -15.55 -3.00
CA THR A 305 -22.59 -15.26 -1.76
C THR A 305 -21.60 -15.25 -0.60
N LEU A 306 -21.56 -14.15 0.15
CA LEU A 306 -20.86 -14.06 1.43
C LEU A 306 -21.91 -13.84 2.51
N LYS A 307 -22.08 -14.84 3.38
CA LYS A 307 -23.11 -14.84 4.42
C LYS A 307 -22.51 -15.06 5.80
N VAL A 308 -23.17 -14.50 6.80
CA VAL A 308 -22.83 -14.64 8.22
C VAL A 308 -23.90 -15.45 8.92
N TYR A 309 -23.48 -16.37 9.77
CA TYR A 309 -24.30 -17.30 10.54
C TYR A 309 -23.93 -17.26 12.03
N ASN A 310 -24.91 -17.50 12.90
CA ASN A 310 -24.64 -17.77 14.30
C ASN A 310 -24.21 -19.24 14.53
N ILE A 311 -23.85 -19.61 15.76
CA ILE A 311 -23.38 -20.97 16.10
C ILE A 311 -24.43 -22.07 15.89
N LEU A 312 -25.71 -21.70 15.79
CA LEU A 312 -26.81 -22.63 15.47
C LEU A 312 -27.02 -22.80 13.96
N GLY A 313 -26.20 -22.14 13.13
CA GLY A 313 -26.30 -22.15 11.67
C GLY A 313 -27.40 -21.26 11.11
N GLN A 314 -27.99 -20.36 11.91
CA GLN A 314 -28.98 -19.41 11.42
C GLN A 314 -28.27 -18.23 10.75
N GLU A 315 -28.69 -17.86 9.55
CA GLU A 315 -28.20 -16.68 8.84
C GLU A 315 -28.59 -15.41 9.62
N VAL A 316 -27.61 -14.53 9.84
CA VAL A 316 -27.79 -13.25 10.54
C VAL A 316 -27.43 -12.04 9.69
N ALA A 317 -26.66 -12.22 8.61
CA ALA A 317 -26.40 -11.19 7.61
C ALA A 317 -25.99 -11.80 6.26
N THR A 318 -26.25 -11.06 5.19
CA THR A 318 -25.71 -11.31 3.84
C THR A 318 -24.89 -10.09 3.44
N LEU A 319 -23.59 -10.28 3.19
CA LEU A 319 -22.63 -9.22 2.83
C LEU A 319 -22.41 -9.12 1.32
N LEU A 320 -22.57 -10.25 0.61
CA LEU A 320 -22.53 -10.34 -0.85
C LEU A 320 -23.59 -11.36 -1.29
N ASN A 321 -24.34 -11.02 -2.35
CA ASN A 321 -25.22 -11.95 -3.06
C ASN A 321 -25.48 -11.38 -4.46
N ASP A 322 -24.43 -11.36 -5.29
CA ASP A 322 -24.49 -10.76 -6.62
C ASP A 322 -23.48 -11.39 -7.59
N GLN A 323 -23.63 -11.04 -8.86
CA GLN A 323 -22.61 -11.21 -9.89
C GLN A 323 -21.46 -10.23 -9.62
N VAL A 324 -20.26 -10.77 -9.43
CA VAL A 324 -19.03 -9.96 -9.24
C VAL A 324 -17.95 -10.43 -10.20
N SER A 325 -17.08 -9.52 -10.59
CA SER A 325 -15.94 -9.80 -11.47
C SER A 325 -14.78 -10.44 -10.69
N ALA A 326 -13.81 -11.00 -11.39
CA ALA A 326 -12.55 -11.40 -10.76
C ALA A 326 -11.87 -10.19 -10.09
N GLY A 327 -11.33 -10.36 -8.89
CA GLY A 327 -10.71 -9.29 -8.11
C GLY A 327 -10.67 -9.56 -6.60
N ASN A 328 -10.09 -8.60 -5.87
CA ASN A 328 -10.03 -8.61 -4.41
C ASN A 328 -11.08 -7.66 -3.83
N TYR A 329 -11.77 -8.11 -2.79
CA TYR A 329 -12.89 -7.40 -2.18
C TYR A 329 -12.71 -7.29 -0.67
N ASN A 330 -13.11 -6.14 -0.12
CA ASN A 330 -13.14 -5.91 1.32
C ASN A 330 -14.58 -5.63 1.79
N PHE A 331 -15.16 -6.55 2.56
CA PHE A 331 -16.54 -6.45 3.03
C PHE A 331 -16.59 -6.00 4.49
N TYR A 332 -17.31 -4.93 4.78
CA TYR A 332 -17.54 -4.47 6.15
C TYR A 332 -18.77 -5.15 6.76
N PHE A 333 -18.64 -5.60 7.99
CA PHE A 333 -19.73 -6.19 8.77
C PHE A 333 -19.92 -5.43 10.09
N ASP A 334 -21.11 -4.85 10.28
CA ASP A 334 -21.56 -4.23 11.53
C ASP A 334 -22.48 -5.19 12.29
N ALA A 335 -22.06 -5.63 13.47
CA ALA A 335 -22.79 -6.53 14.35
C ALA A 335 -23.37 -5.82 15.58
N SER A 336 -23.59 -4.50 15.54
CA SER A 336 -24.12 -3.71 16.65
C SER A 336 -25.45 -4.25 17.20
N SER A 337 -26.29 -4.84 16.34
CA SER A 337 -27.58 -5.46 16.69
C SER A 337 -27.49 -6.90 17.22
N LEU A 338 -26.31 -7.53 17.19
CA LEU A 338 -26.09 -8.92 17.58
C LEU A 338 -25.53 -9.04 19.01
N THR A 339 -25.56 -10.24 19.59
CA THR A 339 -25.04 -10.51 20.94
C THR A 339 -23.60 -11.02 20.88
N SER A 340 -22.77 -10.75 21.90
CA SER A 340 -21.41 -11.32 21.98
C SER A 340 -21.41 -12.84 21.81
N GLY A 341 -20.46 -13.36 21.04
CA GLY A 341 -20.42 -14.79 20.73
C GLY A 341 -19.63 -15.12 19.47
N ILE A 342 -19.63 -16.41 19.12
CA ILE A 342 -18.97 -16.92 17.91
C ILE A 342 -19.96 -16.90 16.74
N TYR A 343 -19.50 -16.34 15.64
CA TYR A 343 -20.17 -16.31 14.35
C TYR A 343 -19.32 -17.02 13.30
N ILE A 344 -19.96 -17.44 12.22
CA ILE A 344 -19.35 -18.14 11.10
C ILE A 344 -19.68 -17.33 9.85
N TYR A 345 -18.70 -17.09 8.99
CA TYR A 345 -18.96 -16.51 7.68
C TYR A 345 -18.50 -17.46 6.58
N SER A 346 -19.26 -17.52 5.50
CA SER A 346 -19.05 -18.46 4.42
C SER A 346 -19.16 -17.77 3.07
N LEU A 347 -18.14 -17.96 2.23
CA LEU A 347 -18.13 -17.58 0.83
C LEU A 347 -18.50 -18.79 -0.01
N THR A 348 -19.47 -18.64 -0.92
CA THR A 348 -19.91 -19.70 -1.84
C THR A 348 -20.14 -19.15 -3.25
N GLY A 349 -19.64 -19.83 -4.27
CA GLY A 349 -19.87 -19.54 -5.69
C GLY A 349 -19.00 -20.42 -6.59
N ASN A 350 -19.41 -20.65 -7.85
CA ASN A 350 -18.68 -21.46 -8.84
C ASN A 350 -18.11 -22.79 -8.31
N ASN A 351 -18.93 -23.57 -7.60
CA ASN A 351 -18.57 -24.86 -6.95
C ASN A 351 -17.52 -24.77 -5.83
N PHE A 352 -17.20 -23.57 -5.36
CA PHE A 352 -16.35 -23.33 -4.20
C PHE A 352 -17.18 -22.97 -2.97
N THR A 353 -16.79 -23.49 -1.81
CA THR A 353 -17.26 -23.05 -0.49
C THR A 353 -16.08 -23.00 0.47
N GLN A 354 -15.88 -21.85 1.11
CA GLN A 354 -14.95 -21.71 2.22
C GLN A 354 -15.60 -20.96 3.36
N THR A 355 -15.25 -21.37 4.57
CA THR A 355 -15.90 -20.93 5.79
C THR A 355 -14.86 -20.62 6.86
N LYS A 356 -15.05 -19.54 7.60
CA LYS A 356 -14.22 -19.15 8.74
C LYS A 356 -15.07 -18.69 9.92
N LYS A 357 -14.44 -18.61 11.09
CA LYS A 357 -15.10 -18.24 12.36
C LYS A 357 -14.65 -16.85 12.79
N MET A 358 -15.54 -16.08 13.38
CA MET A 358 -15.25 -14.77 13.98
C MET A 358 -15.91 -14.64 15.35
N THR A 359 -15.35 -13.81 16.22
CA THR A 359 -15.79 -13.63 17.61
C THR A 359 -16.21 -12.18 17.82
N LEU A 360 -17.47 -11.95 18.15
CA LEU A 360 -17.98 -10.63 18.56
C LEU A 360 -17.83 -10.47 20.07
N LEU A 361 -17.18 -9.39 20.50
CA LEU A 361 -17.15 -8.94 21.90
C LEU A 361 -17.97 -7.66 22.02
N LYS A 362 -18.76 -7.53 23.08
CA LYS A 362 -19.42 -6.27 23.46
C LYS A 362 -18.87 -5.77 24.77
#